data_AF-A0A7S0RSE1-F1
#
_entry.id   AF-A0A7S0RSE1-F1
#
_cell.length_a   1.000
_cell.length_b   1.000
_cell.length_c   1.000
_cell.angle_alpha   90.00
_cell.angle_beta   90.00
_cell.angle_gamma   90.00
#
_symmetry.space_group_name_H-M   'P 1'
#
loop_
_entity.id
_entity.type
_entity.pdbx_description
1 polymer ?
#
loop_
_entity_poly.entity_id
_entity_poly.type
_entity_poly.pdbx_seq_one_letter_code
_entity_poly.pdbx_strand_id
1 'polypeptide(L)'
;PESEELDALYDRFLVRRSVRQVTAAGVAQMLTYYSNADGVDPEALAATTSAGGSAMADVPAELRLTREDIKRCKAEALGRVRVPPAVIQMITDLRTYLQEKIEPPVYVSDRRLVKAIQLLQVAAYCNGRDTVTEYDALLLQHVLWQRPEQADRVADWVVSQLSVDDGLKQVQYLLSGLFSRACRSLGNPEKVAELQGEVTQLRDVLMEKYMQVAHNLEGGFPVVLDNLWLGEEESQAIATALQPKLTKTRGAVETILHDVATLEVALSNGSDPVTLANLMPRHWADFIRNSDINDVRPIGTTPLGGRRP
;
A
#
# COMPACT_ATOMS: atom_id res chain seq x y z
N PRO A 1 4.30 4.31 -31.07
CA PRO A 1 4.84 5.12 -32.18
C PRO A 1 5.42 4.17 -33.22
N GLU A 2 5.48 4.52 -34.51
CA GLU A 2 5.87 3.57 -35.58
C GLU A 2 7.37 3.60 -35.94
N SER A 3 8.21 4.40 -35.25
CA SER A 3 9.67 4.40 -35.44
C SER A 3 10.45 4.35 -34.12
N GLU A 4 11.57 3.63 -34.10
CA GLU A 4 12.44 3.45 -32.92
C GLU A 4 12.98 4.79 -32.38
N GLU A 5 13.22 5.77 -33.27
CA GLU A 5 13.66 7.11 -32.88
C GLU A 5 12.60 7.85 -32.06
N LEU A 6 11.32 7.72 -32.44
CA LEU A 6 10.21 8.31 -31.71
C LEU A 6 9.98 7.61 -30.37
N ASP A 7 10.18 6.30 -30.29
CA ASP A 7 10.10 5.56 -29.03
C ASP A 7 11.23 5.97 -28.07
N ALA A 8 12.46 6.16 -28.59
CA ALA A 8 13.58 6.66 -27.81
C ALA A 8 13.37 8.09 -27.31
N LEU A 9 12.73 8.95 -28.12
CA LEU A 9 12.31 10.28 -27.70
C LEU A 9 11.19 10.21 -26.66
N TYR A 10 10.19 9.35 -26.88
CA TYR A 10 9.05 9.16 -25.98
C TYR A 10 9.49 8.66 -24.60
N ASP A 11 10.52 7.82 -24.51
CA ASP A 11 11.14 7.38 -23.24
C ASP A 11 11.74 8.54 -22.41
N ARG A 12 12.06 9.67 -23.04
CA ARG A 12 12.62 10.84 -22.32
C ARG A 12 11.56 11.63 -21.57
N PHE A 13 10.28 11.49 -21.93
CA PHE A 13 9.18 12.09 -21.19
C PHE A 13 8.77 11.18 -20.03
N LEU A 14 9.08 11.62 -18.81
CA LEU A 14 8.79 10.85 -17.60
C LEU A 14 7.30 10.81 -17.29
N VAL A 15 6.67 11.98 -17.19
CA VAL A 15 5.25 12.12 -16.83
C VAL A 15 4.43 12.25 -18.10
N ARG A 16 3.35 11.47 -18.16
CA ARG A 16 2.43 11.35 -19.28
C ARG A 16 1.01 11.40 -18.74
N ARG A 17 0.22 12.33 -19.27
CA ARG A 17 -1.19 12.48 -18.91
C ARG A 17 -2.02 12.51 -20.19
N SER A 18 -2.99 11.61 -20.27
CA SER A 18 -3.99 11.65 -21.34
C SER A 18 -5.03 12.70 -20.96
N VAL A 19 -5.18 13.73 -21.81
CA VAL A 19 -6.14 14.82 -21.59
C VAL A 19 -7.35 14.58 -22.47
N ARG A 20 -8.52 14.45 -21.85
CA ARG A 20 -9.81 14.28 -22.56
C ARG A 20 -10.40 15.64 -22.94
N GLN A 21 -11.36 15.63 -23.86
CA GLN A 21 -12.13 16.84 -24.17
C GLN A 21 -12.89 17.35 -22.94
N VAL A 22 -13.13 18.65 -22.90
CA VAL A 22 -13.93 19.29 -21.86
C VAL A 22 -15.33 18.68 -21.85
N THR A 23 -15.89 18.48 -20.65
CA THR A 23 -17.25 17.96 -20.49
C THR A 23 -18.28 18.89 -21.11
N ALA A 24 -19.46 18.37 -21.49
CA ALA A 24 -20.53 19.18 -22.09
C ALA A 24 -20.91 20.41 -21.23
N ALA A 25 -20.87 20.27 -19.90
CA ALA A 25 -21.11 21.37 -18.95
C ALA A 25 -19.97 22.40 -18.95
N GLY A 26 -18.72 21.95 -19.07
CA GLY A 26 -17.55 22.83 -19.13
C GLY A 26 -17.36 23.52 -20.48
N VAL A 27 -17.92 22.99 -21.57
CA VAL A 27 -17.84 23.61 -22.90
C VAL A 27 -18.47 25.01 -22.89
N ALA A 28 -19.64 25.17 -22.28
CA ALA A 28 -20.29 26.47 -22.18
C ALA A 28 -19.42 27.48 -21.40
N GLN A 29 -18.80 27.07 -20.29
CA GLN A 29 -17.90 27.91 -19.49
C GLN A 29 -16.63 28.28 -20.28
N MET A 30 -16.03 27.30 -20.96
CA MET A 30 -14.86 27.51 -21.83
C MET A 30 -15.18 28.46 -22.97
N LEU A 31 -16.30 28.27 -23.68
CA LEU A 31 -16.69 29.14 -24.79
C LEU A 31 -17.06 30.54 -24.31
N THR A 32 -17.81 30.67 -23.21
CA THR A 32 -18.18 31.97 -22.59
C THR A 32 -16.94 32.75 -22.20
N TYR A 33 -15.93 32.04 -21.68
CA TYR A 33 -14.65 32.64 -21.37
C TYR A 33 -14.01 33.27 -22.62
N TYR A 34 -13.88 32.49 -23.71
CA TYR A 34 -13.22 32.96 -24.92
C TYR A 34 -14.09 33.92 -25.74
N SER A 35 -15.41 33.98 -25.52
CA SER A 35 -16.32 34.92 -26.20
C SER A 35 -16.43 36.27 -25.49
N ASN A 36 -16.30 36.29 -24.16
CA ASN A 36 -16.22 37.54 -23.39
C ASN A 36 -14.84 38.22 -23.49
N ALA A 37 -13.97 37.67 -24.33
CA ALA A 37 -12.68 38.21 -24.76
C ALA A 37 -12.75 39.55 -25.50
N ASP A 38 -13.84 39.80 -26.23
CA ASP A 38 -13.92 40.85 -27.25
C ASP A 38 -14.06 42.29 -26.68
N GLY A 39 -13.85 42.49 -25.38
CA GLY A 39 -13.86 43.80 -24.73
C GLY A 39 -12.85 43.97 -23.60
N VAL A 40 -11.93 43.02 -23.43
CA VAL A 40 -10.91 43.02 -22.39
C VAL A 40 -9.55 42.99 -23.09
N ASP A 41 -8.60 43.84 -22.69
CA ASP A 41 -7.25 43.86 -23.24
C ASP A 41 -6.72 42.42 -23.39
N PRO A 42 -6.15 42.04 -24.55
CA PRO A 42 -5.68 40.68 -24.81
C PRO A 42 -4.71 40.14 -23.74
N GLU A 43 -4.03 41.03 -23.02
CA GLU A 43 -3.14 40.74 -21.89
C GLU A 43 -3.89 40.32 -20.62
N ALA A 44 -5.08 40.87 -20.36
CA ALA A 44 -5.91 40.55 -19.20
C ALA A 44 -6.78 39.30 -19.41
N LEU A 45 -7.10 38.95 -20.65
CA LEU A 45 -7.86 37.73 -20.97
C LEU A 45 -6.97 36.54 -21.37
N ALA A 46 -5.68 36.73 -21.68
CA ALA A 46 -4.71 35.63 -21.57
C ALA A 46 -4.53 35.20 -20.10
N ALA A 47 -4.83 36.10 -19.17
CA ALA A 47 -4.68 35.92 -17.73
C ALA A 47 -5.89 35.29 -17.04
N THR A 48 -6.86 34.67 -17.72
CA THR A 48 -7.95 33.92 -17.03
C THR A 48 -8.36 32.55 -17.66
N THR A 49 -7.85 32.15 -18.85
CA THR A 49 -7.95 30.75 -19.37
C THR A 49 -6.59 30.19 -19.66
N SER A 50 -5.93 30.05 -18.55
CA SER A 50 -5.25 28.80 -18.42
C SER A 50 -5.42 28.42 -16.98
N ALA A 51 -6.02 27.26 -16.77
CA ALA A 51 -5.64 26.35 -15.70
C ALA A 51 -4.14 25.98 -15.84
N GLY A 52 -3.26 26.96 -16.09
CA GLY A 52 -1.90 26.81 -16.62
C GLY A 52 -1.17 28.11 -17.03
N GLY A 53 -1.68 29.33 -16.76
CA GLY A 53 -1.02 30.57 -17.24
C GLY A 53 -1.69 31.91 -16.87
N SER A 54 -2.94 31.90 -16.42
CA SER A 54 -3.55 32.96 -15.59
C SER A 54 -2.92 33.03 -14.20
N ALA A 55 -2.63 31.86 -13.63
CA ALA A 55 -2.19 31.73 -12.24
C ALA A 55 -0.85 32.43 -11.96
N MET A 56 -0.03 32.77 -12.96
CA MET A 56 1.20 33.51 -12.69
C MET A 56 0.95 34.96 -12.24
N ALA A 57 -0.17 35.58 -12.65
CA ALA A 57 -0.47 36.96 -12.27
C ALA A 57 -0.95 37.06 -10.81
N ASP A 58 -1.64 36.04 -10.30
CA ASP A 58 -2.27 36.03 -8.98
C ASP A 58 -1.46 35.33 -7.87
N VAL A 59 -0.35 34.65 -8.19
CA VAL A 59 0.51 34.05 -7.16
C VAL A 59 1.42 35.14 -6.55
N PRO A 60 1.29 35.41 -5.22
CA PRO A 60 2.16 36.34 -4.49
C PRO A 60 3.63 36.10 -4.79
N ALA A 61 4.41 37.18 -4.91
CA ALA A 61 5.82 37.08 -5.29
C ALA A 61 6.63 36.18 -4.33
N GLU A 62 6.27 36.15 -3.04
CA GLU A 62 6.85 35.29 -2.01
C GLU A 62 6.61 33.78 -2.21
N LEU A 63 5.60 33.39 -2.98
CA LEU A 63 5.28 31.99 -3.28
C LEU A 63 5.88 31.51 -4.61
N ARG A 64 6.54 32.39 -5.37
CA ARG A 64 7.11 32.05 -6.68
C ARG A 64 8.44 31.31 -6.51
N LEU A 65 8.51 30.09 -7.02
CA LEU A 65 9.72 29.27 -6.98
C LEU A 65 10.72 29.72 -8.06
N THR A 66 11.98 29.88 -7.67
CA THR A 66 13.08 30.13 -8.60
C THR A 66 13.64 28.82 -9.16
N ARG A 67 14.46 28.93 -10.23
CA ARG A 67 15.20 27.76 -10.75
C ARG A 67 16.15 27.17 -9.72
N GLU A 68 16.67 27.99 -8.82
CA GLU A 68 17.54 27.53 -7.73
C GLU A 68 16.74 26.74 -6.70
N ASP A 69 15.54 27.20 -6.33
CA ASP A 69 14.65 26.48 -5.42
C ASP A 69 14.29 25.10 -5.96
N ILE A 70 13.99 24.99 -7.26
CA ILE A 70 13.69 23.70 -7.91
C ILE A 70 14.91 22.76 -7.86
N LYS A 71 16.11 23.29 -8.16
CA LYS A 71 17.36 22.49 -8.10
C LYS A 71 17.67 22.05 -6.67
N ARG A 72 17.51 22.94 -5.70
CA ARG A 72 17.72 22.67 -4.28
C ARG A 72 16.73 21.63 -3.77
N CYS A 73 15.44 21.80 -4.05
CA CYS A 73 14.39 20.86 -3.71
C CYS A 73 14.72 19.45 -4.21
N LYS A 74 15.10 19.31 -5.49
CA LYS A 74 15.51 18.02 -6.05
C LYS A 74 16.74 17.44 -5.34
N ALA A 75 17.77 18.25 -5.10
CA ALA A 75 18.98 17.78 -4.44
C ALA A 75 18.71 17.31 -3.00
N GLU A 76 17.91 18.06 -2.25
CA GLU A 76 17.51 17.71 -0.88
C GLU A 76 16.62 16.47 -0.84
N ALA A 77 15.64 16.37 -1.75
CA ALA A 77 14.78 15.20 -1.86
C ALA A 77 15.59 13.92 -2.09
N LEU A 78 16.51 13.94 -3.06
CA LEU A 78 17.34 12.78 -3.40
C LEU A 78 18.36 12.44 -2.29
N GLY A 79 18.83 13.43 -1.52
CA GLY A 79 19.81 13.23 -0.47
C GLY A 79 19.22 12.85 0.89
N ARG A 80 17.98 13.25 1.19
CA ARG A 80 17.35 13.06 2.51
C ARG A 80 16.25 12.01 2.51
N VAL A 81 15.50 11.87 1.42
CA VAL A 81 14.34 10.98 1.40
C VAL A 81 14.74 9.53 1.19
N ARG A 82 14.44 8.68 2.16
CA ARG A 82 14.67 7.23 2.11
C ARG A 82 13.62 6.55 1.24
N VAL A 83 14.05 5.51 0.51
CA VAL A 83 13.16 4.65 -0.28
C VAL A 83 13.14 3.27 0.38
N PRO A 84 12.03 2.87 1.02
CA PRO A 84 11.92 1.56 1.67
C PRO A 84 12.05 0.40 0.68
N PRO A 85 12.59 -0.76 1.10
CA PRO A 85 12.67 -1.96 0.26
C PRO A 85 11.31 -2.40 -0.30
N ALA A 86 10.22 -2.25 0.46
CA ALA A 86 8.86 -2.57 0.01
C ALA A 86 8.46 -1.77 -1.24
N VAL A 87 8.81 -0.48 -1.31
CA VAL A 87 8.54 0.38 -2.48
C VAL A 87 9.38 -0.07 -3.68
N ILE A 88 10.65 -0.43 -3.46
CA ILE A 88 11.52 -0.95 -4.53
C ILE A 88 10.97 -2.26 -5.10
N GLN A 89 10.53 -3.17 -4.21
CA GLN A 89 9.92 -4.43 -4.59
C GLN A 89 8.65 -4.20 -5.40
N MET A 90 7.74 -3.35 -4.93
CA MET A 90 6.51 -2.99 -5.63
C MET A 90 6.77 -2.43 -7.04
N ILE A 91 7.77 -1.55 -7.22
CA ILE A 91 8.14 -1.03 -8.54
C ILE A 91 8.70 -2.13 -9.45
N THR A 92 9.48 -3.04 -8.88
CA THR A 92 10.06 -4.18 -9.62
C THR A 92 8.96 -5.13 -10.08
N ASP A 93 8.03 -5.48 -9.21
CA ASP A 93 6.90 -6.35 -9.52
C ASP A 93 5.95 -5.70 -10.54
N LEU A 94 5.75 -4.38 -10.46
CA LEU A 94 4.98 -3.63 -11.46
C LEU A 94 5.63 -3.71 -12.84
N ARG A 95 6.96 -3.58 -12.91
CA ARG A 95 7.69 -3.72 -14.19
C ARG A 95 7.47 -5.11 -14.78
N THR A 96 7.62 -6.16 -13.98
CA THR A 96 7.40 -7.55 -14.42
C THR A 96 5.95 -7.76 -14.86
N TYR A 97 4.97 -7.28 -14.09
CA TYR A 97 3.56 -7.33 -14.45
C TYR A 97 3.28 -6.69 -15.81
N LEU A 98 3.80 -5.47 -16.02
CA LEU A 98 3.65 -4.71 -17.26
C LEU A 98 4.28 -5.42 -18.48
N GLN A 99 5.38 -6.15 -18.29
CA GLN A 99 6.12 -6.82 -19.36
C GLN A 99 5.61 -8.24 -19.65
N GLU A 100 5.09 -8.96 -18.65
CA GLU A 100 4.75 -10.38 -18.79
C GLU A 100 3.25 -10.69 -18.73
N LYS A 101 2.45 -9.84 -18.09
CA LYS A 101 1.04 -10.13 -17.79
C LYS A 101 0.05 -9.26 -18.55
N ILE A 102 0.49 -8.15 -19.12
CA ILE A 102 -0.35 -7.27 -19.94
C ILE A 102 -0.12 -7.58 -21.42
N GLU A 103 -1.22 -7.63 -22.18
CA GLU A 103 -1.21 -7.70 -23.63
C GLU A 103 -1.77 -6.39 -24.21
N PRO A 104 -1.02 -5.66 -25.07
CA PRO A 104 0.37 -5.92 -25.44
C PRO A 104 1.37 -5.53 -24.33
N PRO A 105 2.53 -6.22 -24.25
CA PRO A 105 3.57 -5.93 -23.28
C PRO A 105 4.02 -4.48 -23.28
N VAL A 106 4.26 -3.93 -22.10
CA VAL A 106 4.72 -2.55 -21.93
C VAL A 106 6.20 -2.55 -21.58
N TYR A 107 7.03 -2.09 -22.53
CA TYR A 107 8.46 -1.93 -22.25
C TYR A 107 8.73 -0.74 -21.30
N VAL A 108 9.44 -1.02 -20.21
CA VAL A 108 9.87 -0.04 -19.21
C VAL A 108 11.40 -0.11 -19.11
N SER A 109 12.06 0.99 -19.46
CA SER A 109 13.52 1.11 -19.41
C SER A 109 14.02 1.32 -17.97
N ASP A 110 15.24 0.87 -17.67
CA ASP A 110 15.85 1.07 -16.34
C ASP A 110 16.00 2.57 -16.02
N ARG A 111 16.28 3.39 -17.05
CA ARG A 111 16.29 4.86 -16.94
C ARG A 111 14.96 5.38 -16.39
N ARG A 112 13.83 4.87 -16.91
CA ARG A 112 12.50 5.30 -16.50
C ARG A 112 12.23 4.92 -15.04
N LEU A 113 12.64 3.73 -14.61
CA LEU A 113 12.53 3.29 -13.21
C LEU A 113 13.34 4.17 -12.26
N VAL A 114 14.60 4.47 -12.59
CA VAL A 114 15.45 5.38 -11.79
C VAL A 114 14.80 6.76 -11.68
N LYS A 115 14.22 7.27 -12.77
CA LYS A 115 13.52 8.57 -12.76
C LYS A 115 12.20 8.52 -12.00
N ALA A 116 11.49 7.40 -12.03
CA ALA A 116 10.28 7.19 -11.25
C ALA A 116 10.59 7.26 -9.75
N ILE A 117 11.64 6.56 -9.28
CA ILE A 117 12.07 6.64 -7.88
C ILE A 117 12.43 8.08 -7.47
N GLN A 118 13.17 8.81 -8.33
CA GLN A 118 13.49 10.22 -8.07
C GLN A 118 12.23 11.10 -7.98
N LEU A 119 11.21 10.83 -8.79
CA LEU A 119 9.92 11.51 -8.72
C LEU A 119 9.22 11.21 -7.39
N LEU A 120 9.19 9.95 -6.95
CA LEU A 120 8.57 9.58 -5.66
C LEU A 120 9.29 10.23 -4.47
N GLN A 121 10.63 10.31 -4.50
CA GLN A 121 11.41 11.01 -3.48
C GLN A 121 11.05 12.50 -3.42
N VAL A 122 10.92 13.16 -4.58
CA VAL A 122 10.51 14.58 -4.64
C VAL A 122 9.07 14.75 -4.16
N ALA A 123 8.15 13.84 -4.50
CA ALA A 123 6.77 13.89 -4.02
C ALA A 123 6.70 13.78 -2.49
N ALA A 124 7.41 12.82 -1.90
CA ALA A 124 7.51 12.68 -0.45
C ALA A 124 8.13 13.92 0.20
N TYR A 125 9.22 14.45 -0.37
CA TYR A 125 9.88 15.66 0.13
C TYR A 125 8.97 16.88 0.14
N CYS A 126 8.24 17.13 -0.95
CA CYS A 126 7.31 18.24 -1.06
C CYS A 126 6.15 18.13 -0.06
N ASN A 127 5.77 16.90 0.31
CA ASN A 127 4.80 16.62 1.37
C ASN A 127 5.42 16.64 2.80
N GLY A 128 6.66 17.11 2.95
CA GLY A 128 7.34 17.20 4.25
C GLY A 128 7.79 15.86 4.83
N ARG A 129 7.78 14.78 4.04
CA ARG A 129 8.17 13.43 4.47
C ARG A 129 9.64 13.15 4.17
N ASP A 130 10.29 12.40 5.06
CA ASP A 130 11.67 11.93 4.91
C ASP A 130 11.76 10.51 4.31
N THR A 131 10.61 9.90 4.01
CA THR A 131 10.51 8.51 3.57
C THR A 131 9.38 8.38 2.54
N VAL A 132 9.67 7.70 1.43
CA VAL A 132 8.68 7.34 0.42
C VAL A 132 7.73 6.29 0.99
N THR A 133 6.44 6.46 0.74
CA THR A 133 5.39 5.51 1.12
C THR A 133 4.91 4.75 -0.11
N GLU A 134 4.28 3.61 0.09
CA GLU A 134 3.69 2.83 -1.00
C GLU A 134 2.62 3.63 -1.76
N TYR A 135 1.91 4.54 -1.09
CA TYR A 135 0.91 5.41 -1.71
C TYR A 135 1.49 6.36 -2.76
N ASP A 136 2.77 6.74 -2.65
CA ASP A 136 3.44 7.54 -3.68
C ASP A 136 3.50 6.79 -5.01
N ALA A 137 3.46 5.46 -5.01
CA ALA A 137 3.46 4.64 -6.22
C ALA A 137 2.22 4.86 -7.10
N LEU A 138 1.15 5.49 -6.59
CA LEU A 138 0.01 5.91 -7.40
C LEU A 138 0.44 6.87 -8.54
N LEU A 139 1.49 7.67 -8.35
CA LEU A 139 2.07 8.51 -9.41
C LEU A 139 2.57 7.70 -10.61
N LEU A 140 2.86 6.41 -10.45
CA LEU A 140 3.36 5.55 -11.52
C LEU A 140 2.33 5.35 -12.63
N GLN A 141 1.04 5.58 -12.36
CA GLN A 141 -0.03 5.63 -13.36
C GLN A 141 0.19 6.73 -14.41
N HIS A 142 1.10 7.68 -14.17
CA HIS A 142 1.49 8.72 -15.12
C HIS A 142 2.89 8.49 -15.70
N VAL A 143 3.58 7.40 -15.32
CA VAL A 143 5.00 7.20 -15.65
C VAL A 143 5.22 5.94 -16.47
N LEU A 144 4.59 4.82 -16.10
CA LEU A 144 5.02 3.51 -16.61
C LEU A 144 4.26 3.02 -17.85
N TRP A 145 3.10 3.60 -18.18
CA TRP A 145 2.35 3.24 -19.38
C TRP A 145 2.96 3.80 -20.66
N GLN A 146 2.77 3.10 -21.80
CA GLN A 146 3.16 3.58 -23.13
C GLN A 146 1.97 4.04 -23.97
N ARG A 147 0.81 3.41 -23.78
CA ARG A 147 -0.45 3.84 -24.39
C ARG A 147 -1.46 4.26 -23.32
N PRO A 148 -2.31 5.27 -23.56
CA PRO A 148 -3.24 5.79 -22.56
C PRO A 148 -4.15 4.72 -21.94
N GLU A 149 -4.52 3.69 -22.70
CA GLU A 149 -5.40 2.61 -22.25
C GLU A 149 -4.74 1.72 -21.17
N GLN A 150 -3.42 1.80 -21.03
CA GLN A 150 -2.65 1.06 -20.02
C GLN A 150 -2.56 1.82 -18.69
N ALA A 151 -2.88 3.11 -18.64
CA ALA A 151 -2.77 3.92 -17.42
C ALA A 151 -3.66 3.36 -16.30
N ASP A 152 -4.91 3.01 -16.64
CA ASP A 152 -5.87 2.42 -15.69
C ASP A 152 -5.37 1.07 -15.15
N ARG A 153 -4.69 0.27 -15.99
CA ARG A 153 -4.09 -1.01 -15.56
C ARG A 153 -2.97 -0.81 -14.54
N VAL A 154 -2.16 0.23 -14.70
CA VAL A 154 -1.11 0.57 -13.74
C VAL A 154 -1.75 1.03 -12.43
N ALA A 155 -2.76 1.90 -12.49
CA ALA A 155 -3.48 2.39 -11.32
C ALA A 155 -4.13 1.24 -10.54
N ASP A 156 -4.91 0.39 -11.22
CA ASP A 156 -5.58 -0.77 -10.65
C ASP A 156 -4.59 -1.72 -9.99
N TRP A 157 -3.46 -1.99 -10.65
CA TRP A 157 -2.42 -2.85 -10.11
C TRP A 157 -1.81 -2.25 -8.84
N VAL A 158 -1.45 -0.96 -8.83
CA VAL A 158 -0.90 -0.30 -7.64
C VAL A 158 -1.91 -0.35 -6.49
N VAL A 159 -3.17 0.02 -6.73
CA VAL A 159 -4.26 -0.06 -5.73
C VAL A 159 -4.49 -1.50 -5.24
N SER A 160 -4.18 -2.52 -6.06
CA SER A 160 -4.19 -3.92 -5.64
C SER A 160 -3.03 -4.29 -4.70
N GLN A 161 -1.86 -3.68 -4.86
CA GLN A 161 -0.71 -3.94 -4.00
C GLN A 161 -0.74 -3.13 -2.69
N LEU A 162 -1.39 -1.96 -2.69
CA LEU A 162 -1.63 -1.19 -1.46
C LEU A 162 -2.52 -1.93 -0.44
N SER A 163 -3.13 -3.05 -0.82
CA SER A 163 -3.82 -3.92 0.13
C SER A 163 -2.88 -4.89 0.84
N VAL A 164 -2.88 -4.81 2.16
CA VAL A 164 -1.88 -5.38 3.09
C VAL A 164 -2.06 -6.89 3.36
N ASP A 165 -2.55 -7.67 2.39
CA ASP A 165 -2.73 -9.13 2.58
C ASP A 165 -1.39 -9.90 2.56
N ASP A 166 -0.31 -9.34 2.00
CA ASP A 166 0.94 -10.08 1.76
C ASP A 166 1.71 -10.46 3.05
N GLY A 167 1.75 -9.56 4.05
CA GLY A 167 2.44 -9.86 5.31
C GLY A 167 1.62 -10.71 6.29
N LEU A 168 0.29 -10.78 6.13
CA LEU A 168 -0.57 -11.48 7.10
C LEU A 168 -0.44 -12.99 7.01
N LYS A 169 -0.22 -13.53 5.82
CA LYS A 169 0.03 -14.98 5.65
C LYS A 169 1.30 -15.40 6.39
N GLN A 170 2.39 -14.64 6.25
CA GLN A 170 3.64 -14.93 6.95
C GLN A 170 3.44 -14.90 8.47
N VAL A 171 2.71 -13.90 8.98
CA VAL A 171 2.38 -13.82 10.40
C VAL A 171 1.52 -15.00 10.85
N GLN A 172 0.53 -15.43 10.06
CA GLN A 172 -0.26 -16.63 10.36
C GLN A 172 0.60 -17.88 10.43
N TYR A 173 1.55 -18.07 9.50
CA TYR A 173 2.48 -19.20 9.56
C TYR A 173 3.38 -19.15 10.79
N LEU A 174 3.88 -17.96 11.17
CA LEU A 174 4.67 -17.78 12.39
C LEU A 174 3.85 -18.15 13.63
N LEU A 175 2.59 -17.70 13.71
CA LEU A 175 1.67 -18.05 14.78
C LEU A 175 1.40 -19.56 14.85
N SER A 176 1.13 -20.21 13.72
CA SER A 176 0.94 -21.67 13.69
C SER A 176 2.21 -22.43 14.12
N GLY A 177 3.39 -21.92 13.78
CA GLY A 177 4.68 -22.45 14.24
C GLY A 177 4.90 -22.27 15.74
N LEU A 178 4.55 -21.10 16.30
CA LEU A 178 4.59 -20.82 17.74
C LEU A 178 3.62 -21.72 18.51
N PHE A 179 2.39 -21.86 18.01
CA PHE A 179 1.38 -22.75 18.58
C PHE A 179 1.88 -24.21 18.63
N SER A 180 2.43 -24.69 17.52
CA SER A 180 2.98 -26.06 17.44
C SER A 180 4.11 -26.31 18.44
N ARG A 181 4.99 -25.31 18.64
CA ARG A 181 6.06 -25.37 19.64
C ARG A 181 5.52 -25.29 21.06
N ALA A 182 4.47 -24.49 21.31
CA ALA A 182 3.78 -24.45 22.59
C ALA A 182 3.22 -25.82 22.97
N CYS A 183 2.47 -26.47 22.08
CA CYS A 183 1.92 -27.82 22.32
C CYS A 183 3.00 -28.85 22.73
N ARG A 184 4.20 -28.77 22.14
CA ARG A 184 5.32 -29.71 22.38
C ARG A 184 6.17 -29.37 23.60
N SER A 185 6.21 -28.10 23.99
CA SER A 185 7.13 -27.59 25.03
C SER A 185 6.44 -27.35 26.38
N LEU A 186 5.12 -27.55 26.45
CA LEU A 186 4.35 -27.49 27.68
C LEU A 186 4.89 -28.48 28.71
N GLY A 187 5.41 -27.95 29.83
CA GLY A 187 6.09 -28.70 30.89
C GLY A 187 7.60 -28.41 31.02
N ASN A 188 8.21 -27.69 30.07
CA ASN A 188 9.58 -27.19 30.20
C ASN A 188 9.58 -25.66 30.43
N PRO A 189 9.92 -25.17 31.63
CA PRO A 189 9.80 -23.76 31.98
C PRO A 189 10.73 -22.84 31.16
N GLU A 190 11.93 -23.30 30.79
CA GLU A 190 12.86 -22.49 30.00
C GLU A 190 12.34 -22.26 28.57
N LYS A 191 11.84 -23.33 27.93
CA LYS A 191 11.27 -23.24 26.58
C LYS A 191 9.98 -22.42 26.54
N VAL A 192 9.16 -22.50 27.60
CA VAL A 192 7.95 -21.68 27.72
C VAL A 192 8.31 -20.20 27.84
N ALA A 193 9.35 -19.84 28.60
CA ALA A 193 9.79 -18.46 28.72
C ALA A 193 10.32 -17.88 27.38
N GLU A 194 11.08 -18.67 26.61
CA GLU A 194 11.52 -18.29 25.26
C GLU A 194 10.33 -18.05 24.32
N LEU A 195 9.36 -18.98 24.32
CA LEU A 195 8.14 -18.85 23.52
C LEU A 195 7.30 -17.64 23.92
N GLN A 196 7.19 -17.32 25.21
CA GLN A 196 6.50 -16.10 25.67
C GLN A 196 7.15 -14.85 25.08
N GLY A 197 8.49 -14.79 25.06
CA GLY A 197 9.23 -13.70 24.43
C GLY A 197 8.92 -13.54 22.94
N GLU A 198 8.91 -14.64 22.19
CA GLU A 198 8.58 -14.62 20.75
C GLU A 198 7.12 -14.22 20.48
N VAL A 199 6.17 -14.74 21.29
CA VAL A 199 4.75 -14.38 21.18
C VAL A 199 4.53 -12.90 21.50
N THR A 200 5.25 -12.36 22.49
CA THR A 200 5.22 -10.93 22.86
C THR A 200 5.70 -10.06 21.69
N GLN A 201 6.84 -10.42 21.07
CA GLN A 201 7.35 -9.69 19.90
C GLN A 201 6.35 -9.72 18.74
N LEU A 202 5.71 -10.86 18.49
CA LEU A 202 4.71 -10.97 17.43
C LEU A 202 3.48 -10.10 17.71
N ARG A 203 3.03 -10.06 18.97
CA ARG A 203 1.93 -9.19 19.41
C ARG A 203 2.27 -7.72 19.17
N ASP A 204 3.47 -7.28 19.55
CA ASP A 204 3.86 -5.87 19.44
C ASP A 204 3.89 -5.41 17.97
N VAL A 205 4.44 -6.23 17.06
CA VAL A 205 4.42 -5.98 15.61
C VAL A 205 2.99 -5.92 15.06
N LEU A 206 2.12 -6.82 15.50
CA LEU A 206 0.72 -6.83 15.09
C LEU A 206 -0.08 -5.65 15.65
N MET A 207 0.21 -5.21 16.88
CA MET A 207 -0.39 -4.02 17.49
C MET A 207 0.00 -2.76 16.73
N GLU A 208 1.27 -2.59 16.38
CA GLU A 208 1.73 -1.46 15.56
C GLU A 208 0.98 -1.43 14.23
N LYS A 209 0.88 -2.59 13.55
CA LYS A 209 0.12 -2.73 12.31
C LYS A 209 -1.37 -2.43 12.50
N TYR A 210 -1.99 -2.87 13.59
CA TYR A 210 -3.38 -2.58 13.91
C TYR A 210 -3.62 -1.08 14.07
N MET A 211 -2.78 -0.41 14.86
CA MET A 211 -2.86 1.02 15.08
C MET A 211 -2.70 1.81 13.78
N GLN A 212 -1.78 1.38 12.90
CA GLN A 212 -1.61 1.98 11.58
C GLN A 212 -2.89 1.85 10.71
N VAL A 213 -3.48 0.65 10.66
CA VAL A 213 -4.71 0.41 9.88
C VAL A 213 -5.90 1.16 10.47
N ALA A 214 -6.04 1.18 11.80
CA ALA A 214 -7.10 1.90 12.50
C ALA A 214 -7.01 3.41 12.26
N HIS A 215 -5.81 3.99 12.40
CA HIS A 215 -5.57 5.41 12.15
C HIS A 215 -5.92 5.80 10.70
N ASN A 216 -5.54 4.97 9.72
CA ASN A 216 -5.88 5.22 8.32
C ASN A 216 -7.39 5.17 8.05
N LEU A 217 -8.12 4.28 8.73
CA LEU A 217 -9.58 4.16 8.60
C LEU A 217 -10.34 5.30 9.28
N GLU A 218 -9.89 5.77 10.44
CA GLU A 218 -10.52 6.87 11.19
C GLU A 218 -10.20 8.24 10.57
N GLY A 219 -8.96 8.44 10.15
CA GLY A 219 -8.47 9.70 9.58
C GLY A 219 -8.78 9.90 8.10
N GLY A 220 -9.49 8.97 7.45
CA GLY A 220 -9.87 9.09 6.04
C GLY A 220 -8.70 8.98 5.06
N PHE A 221 -7.60 8.30 5.43
CA PHE A 221 -6.35 8.21 4.66
C PHE A 221 -5.59 9.54 4.52
N PRO A 222 -5.06 10.13 5.61
CA PRO A 222 -4.27 11.37 5.53
C PRO A 222 -3.07 11.21 4.57
N VAL A 223 -2.46 10.02 4.52
CA VAL A 223 -1.35 9.69 3.61
C VAL A 223 -1.75 9.79 2.13
N VAL A 224 -3.04 9.73 1.80
CA VAL A 224 -3.58 9.92 0.43
C VAL A 224 -4.14 11.33 0.26
N LEU A 225 -4.92 11.82 1.24
CA LEU A 225 -5.64 13.10 1.20
C LEU A 225 -4.71 14.32 1.28
N ASP A 226 -3.59 14.23 2.00
CA ASP A 226 -2.71 15.37 2.24
C ASP A 226 -1.65 15.57 1.13
N ASN A 227 -1.70 14.76 0.07
CA ASN A 227 -0.71 14.85 -0.99
C ASN A 227 -0.93 16.07 -1.88
N LEU A 228 0.09 16.91 -2.00
CA LEU A 228 0.10 18.08 -2.90
C LEU A 228 -0.08 17.73 -4.39
N TRP A 229 0.18 16.48 -4.77
CA TRP A 229 0.17 16.02 -6.16
C TRP A 229 -1.15 15.33 -6.57
N LEU A 230 -2.07 15.08 -5.62
CA LEU A 230 -3.40 14.56 -5.88
C LEU A 230 -4.44 15.67 -5.77
N GLY A 231 -5.36 15.73 -6.72
CA GLY A 231 -6.54 16.59 -6.58
C GLY A 231 -7.50 16.03 -5.52
N GLU A 232 -8.26 16.91 -4.87
CA GLU A 232 -9.20 16.56 -3.79
C GLU A 232 -10.23 15.48 -4.22
N GLU A 233 -10.77 15.59 -5.43
CA GLU A 233 -11.70 14.59 -5.97
C GLU A 233 -11.03 13.23 -6.20
N GLU A 234 -9.80 13.24 -6.73
CA GLU A 234 -9.03 12.02 -7.00
C GLU A 234 -8.60 11.34 -5.70
N SER A 235 -8.14 12.12 -4.71
CA SER A 235 -7.76 11.60 -3.39
C SER A 235 -8.94 10.99 -2.67
N GLN A 236 -10.12 11.61 -2.74
CA GLN A 236 -11.34 11.09 -2.13
C GLN A 236 -11.81 9.79 -2.81
N ALA A 237 -11.71 9.70 -4.14
CA ALA A 237 -12.04 8.49 -4.88
C ALA A 237 -11.13 7.32 -4.49
N ILE A 238 -9.82 7.56 -4.38
CA ILE A 238 -8.83 6.56 -3.97
C ILE A 238 -9.06 6.12 -2.52
N ALA A 239 -9.29 7.07 -1.60
CA ALA A 239 -9.61 6.76 -0.20
C ALA A 239 -10.86 5.87 -0.10
N THR A 240 -11.92 6.20 -0.85
CA THR A 240 -13.16 5.40 -0.90
C THR A 240 -12.91 4.01 -1.48
N ALA A 241 -12.08 3.87 -2.51
CA ALA A 241 -11.75 2.58 -3.12
C ALA A 241 -10.91 1.67 -2.19
N LEU A 242 -10.09 2.25 -1.32
CA LEU A 242 -9.23 1.51 -0.39
C LEU A 242 -9.96 1.10 0.90
N GLN A 243 -11.00 1.83 1.31
CA GLN A 243 -11.72 1.62 2.56
C GLN A 243 -12.22 0.17 2.79
N PRO A 244 -12.85 -0.52 1.81
CA PRO A 244 -13.31 -1.89 2.01
C PRO A 244 -12.16 -2.86 2.29
N LYS A 245 -11.02 -2.66 1.61
CA LYS A 245 -9.84 -3.51 1.76
C LYS A 245 -9.20 -3.34 3.12
N LEU A 246 -9.02 -2.09 3.60
CA LEU A 246 -8.48 -1.84 4.93
C LEU A 246 -9.39 -2.37 6.03
N THR A 247 -10.71 -2.28 5.85
CA THR A 247 -11.67 -2.86 6.79
C THR A 247 -11.50 -4.37 6.91
N LYS A 248 -11.31 -5.06 5.76
CA LYS A 248 -10.99 -6.49 5.74
C LYS A 248 -9.65 -6.78 6.42
N THR A 249 -8.61 -6.00 6.13
CA THR A 249 -7.29 -6.12 6.77
C THR A 249 -7.37 -5.93 8.28
N ARG A 250 -8.12 -4.92 8.76
CA ARG A 250 -8.34 -4.68 10.19
C ARG A 250 -8.94 -5.92 10.85
N GLY A 251 -10.02 -6.46 10.30
CA GLY A 251 -10.64 -7.67 10.84
C GLY A 251 -9.71 -8.90 10.84
N ALA A 252 -8.87 -9.04 9.82
CA ALA A 252 -7.86 -10.10 9.77
C ALA A 252 -6.77 -9.92 10.85
N VAL A 253 -6.27 -8.69 11.03
CA VAL A 253 -5.30 -8.35 12.08
C VAL A 253 -5.89 -8.56 13.48
N GLU A 254 -7.14 -8.13 13.71
CA GLU A 254 -7.87 -8.34 14.97
C GLU A 254 -8.01 -9.83 15.30
N THR A 255 -8.34 -10.66 14.30
CA THR A 255 -8.45 -12.11 14.48
C THR A 255 -7.11 -12.72 14.89
N ILE A 256 -6.02 -12.35 14.22
CA ILE A 256 -4.68 -12.86 14.54
C ILE A 256 -4.22 -12.34 15.91
N LEU A 257 -4.45 -11.06 16.24
CA LEU A 257 -4.13 -10.50 17.55
C LEU A 257 -4.86 -11.23 18.68
N HIS A 258 -6.13 -11.57 18.46
CA HIS A 258 -6.91 -12.35 19.43
C HIS A 258 -6.30 -13.74 19.66
N ASP A 259 -5.90 -14.44 18.59
CA ASP A 259 -5.24 -15.73 18.68
C ASP A 259 -3.88 -15.64 19.39
N VAL A 260 -3.08 -14.62 19.07
CA VAL A 260 -1.78 -14.34 19.72
C VAL A 260 -1.97 -14.07 21.21
N ALA A 261 -2.93 -13.21 21.58
CA ALA A 261 -3.22 -12.90 22.98
C ALA A 261 -3.73 -14.14 23.74
N THR A 262 -4.53 -14.99 23.09
CA THR A 262 -5.00 -16.26 23.66
C THR A 262 -3.82 -17.20 23.95
N LEU A 263 -2.88 -17.31 23.02
CA LEU A 263 -1.66 -18.11 23.21
C LEU A 263 -0.78 -17.54 24.33
N GLU A 264 -0.60 -16.21 24.39
CA GLU A 264 0.18 -15.53 25.43
C GLU A 264 -0.37 -15.81 26.84
N VAL A 265 -1.70 -15.69 27.00
CA VAL A 265 -2.39 -15.96 28.27
C VAL A 265 -2.31 -17.45 28.64
N ALA A 266 -2.45 -18.35 27.67
CA ALA A 266 -2.35 -19.80 27.92
C ALA A 266 -0.93 -20.19 28.36
N LEU A 267 0.11 -19.63 27.74
CA LEU A 267 1.50 -19.84 28.14
C LEU A 267 1.78 -19.26 29.53
N SER A 268 1.27 -18.07 29.82
CA SER A 268 1.45 -17.40 31.13
C SER A 268 0.81 -18.17 32.28
N ASN A 269 -0.32 -18.84 32.02
CA ASN A 269 -1.01 -19.67 33.00
C ASN A 269 -0.51 -21.13 33.05
N GLY A 270 0.46 -21.50 32.22
CA GLY A 270 0.95 -22.87 32.13
C GLY A 270 -0.14 -23.88 31.74
N SER A 271 -1.10 -23.46 30.91
CA SER A 271 -2.25 -24.27 30.50
C SER A 271 -1.82 -25.54 29.77
N ASP A 272 -2.46 -26.67 30.06
CA ASP A 272 -2.13 -27.94 29.41
C ASP A 272 -2.54 -27.96 27.92
N PRO A 273 -2.00 -28.90 27.12
CA PRO A 273 -2.29 -28.97 25.68
C PRO A 273 -3.78 -29.16 25.34
N VAL A 274 -4.57 -29.78 26.22
CA VAL A 274 -6.02 -29.99 25.99
C VAL A 274 -6.76 -28.66 26.16
N THR A 275 -6.39 -27.89 27.18
CA THR A 275 -6.90 -26.52 27.36
C THR A 275 -6.55 -25.66 26.14
N LEU A 276 -5.32 -25.75 25.64
CA LEU A 276 -4.89 -25.00 24.44
C LEU A 276 -5.68 -25.42 23.18
N ALA A 277 -5.97 -26.72 23.02
CA ALA A 277 -6.80 -27.23 21.92
C ALA A 277 -8.25 -26.69 21.96
N ASN A 278 -8.82 -26.53 23.15
CA ASN A 278 -10.16 -25.97 23.34
C ASN A 278 -10.20 -24.46 23.08
N LEU A 279 -9.15 -23.73 23.46
CA LEU A 279 -9.05 -22.29 23.26
C LEU A 279 -8.77 -21.92 21.80
N MET A 280 -8.00 -22.74 21.07
CA MET A 280 -7.56 -22.45 19.71
C MET A 280 -7.81 -23.63 18.75
N PRO A 281 -9.08 -24.02 18.51
CA PRO A 281 -9.44 -25.26 17.82
C PRO A 281 -8.99 -25.30 16.34
N ARG A 282 -8.92 -24.15 15.67
CA ARG A 282 -8.45 -24.04 14.28
C ARG A 282 -6.96 -24.39 14.17
N HIS A 283 -6.14 -23.73 14.99
CA HIS A 283 -4.70 -23.99 15.06
C HIS A 283 -4.39 -25.41 15.53
N TRP A 284 -5.21 -25.95 16.44
CA TRP A 284 -5.13 -27.36 16.84
C TRP A 284 -5.42 -28.33 15.69
N ALA A 285 -6.49 -28.11 14.92
CA ALA A 285 -6.81 -28.96 13.78
C ALA A 285 -5.68 -28.97 12.73
N ASP A 286 -5.07 -27.83 12.47
CA ASP A 286 -3.93 -27.71 11.56
C ASP A 286 -2.65 -28.34 12.14
N PHE A 287 -2.41 -28.21 13.44
CA PHE A 287 -1.33 -28.89 14.14
C PHE A 287 -1.44 -30.42 14.02
N ILE A 288 -2.63 -30.98 14.21
CA ILE A 288 -2.86 -32.43 14.10
C ILE A 288 -2.68 -32.92 12.66
N ARG A 289 -3.11 -32.12 11.67
CA ARG A 289 -2.95 -32.47 10.24
C ARG A 289 -1.49 -32.52 9.81
N ASN A 290 -0.65 -31.67 10.39
CA ASN A 290 0.75 -31.48 10.00
C ASN A 290 1.76 -32.12 10.96
N SER A 291 1.30 -32.69 12.08
CA SER A 291 2.15 -33.43 13.02
C SER A 291 2.19 -34.91 12.67
N ASP A 292 3.36 -35.54 12.85
CA ASP A 292 3.53 -36.97 12.67
C ASP A 292 2.56 -37.73 13.59
N ILE A 293 1.86 -38.73 13.05
CA ILE A 293 0.70 -39.40 13.68
C ILE A 293 1.01 -40.06 15.03
N ASN A 294 2.30 -40.17 15.38
CA ASN A 294 2.82 -40.76 16.62
C ASN A 294 2.91 -39.78 17.80
N ASP A 295 2.86 -38.46 17.57
CA ASP A 295 2.93 -37.45 18.63
C ASP A 295 1.56 -37.13 19.25
N VAL A 296 0.48 -37.59 18.63
CA VAL A 296 -0.89 -37.35 19.08
C VAL A 296 -1.34 -38.55 19.91
N ARG A 297 -1.25 -38.45 21.24
CA ARG A 297 -1.95 -39.42 22.11
C ARG A 297 -3.45 -39.32 21.81
N PRO A 298 -4.12 -40.42 21.43
CA PRO A 298 -5.53 -40.38 21.11
C PRO A 298 -6.32 -39.89 22.32
N ILE A 299 -7.19 -38.91 22.07
CA ILE A 299 -8.14 -38.38 23.05
C ILE A 299 -8.94 -39.57 23.58
N GLY A 300 -8.74 -39.87 24.86
CA GLY A 300 -9.47 -40.92 25.56
C GLY A 300 -10.92 -40.54 25.71
N THR A 301 -11.73 -40.75 24.68
CA THR A 301 -13.17 -40.92 24.85
C THR A 301 -13.36 -42.23 25.59
N THR A 302 -13.65 -42.16 26.89
CA THR A 302 -14.13 -43.32 27.65
C THR A 302 -15.44 -43.76 26.99
N PRO A 303 -15.54 -44.96 26.41
CA PRO A 303 -16.84 -45.45 25.96
C PRO A 303 -17.67 -45.71 27.22
N LEU A 304 -18.79 -45.00 27.35
CA LEU A 304 -19.81 -45.27 28.34
C LEU A 304 -20.23 -46.74 28.26
N GLY A 305 -20.37 -47.35 29.44
CA GLY A 305 -20.38 -48.79 29.64
C GLY A 305 -21.42 -49.57 28.84
N GLY A 306 -20.99 -50.72 28.34
CA GLY A 306 -21.84 -51.85 28.00
C GLY A 306 -21.53 -53.00 28.94
N ARG A 307 -22.29 -53.12 30.03
CA ARG A 307 -22.32 -54.30 30.91
C ARG A 307 -22.69 -55.54 30.08
N ARG A 308 -21.91 -56.62 30.21
CA ARG A 308 -22.38 -58.01 30.06
C ARG A 308 -22.96 -58.49 31.41
N PRO A 309 -23.90 -59.45 31.46
CA PRO A 309 -23.78 -60.79 30.87
C PRO A 309 -24.31 -60.91 29.44
#